data_AF-A0A2P6TWH1-F1
#
_entry.id   AF-A0A2P6TWH1-F1
#
_cell.length_a   1.000
_cell.length_b   1.000
_cell.length_c   1.000
_cell.angle_alpha   90.00
_cell.angle_beta   90.00
_cell.angle_gamma   90.00
#
_symmetry.space_group_name_H-M   'P 1'
#
loop_
_entity.id
_entity.type
_entity.pdbx_description
1 polymer ?
#
loop_
_entity_poly.entity_id
_entity_poly.type
_entity_poly.pdbx_seq_one_letter_code
_entity_poly.pdbx_strand_id
1 'polypeptide(L)'
;MSGKVLICATSATKLLDGRETGCWVEEVATPYLLWREKGFQVDLCSVKGGAIPWDAGSCQGDFFTAEAQSFYNDAKLAEEWKNTKSIEQVLGGDIEHYDALFIPGGHGICFDGTSNEMKLLVETFWAAGKVVSAVCHGPAALTTAVGPDNQSIIKGRQVAGFSNHEEEAVGKTKAVPFLLEDKLKELGGDYVVGPDWQPLAVASGKLITGQNPASSKCVAELVIEAVAPGLKEPVHGKGPGEGFHHREKRGEEAHHHDHHDEHPRPGVRHDAPDESKQRSSWHQRGLTTRAQTGSGGLTEEGRRAATRDAADKFCADKLFDLSGSTAFVTGGAQGIGAAIALGLARHGANIVIADIANEDKAAEVVTAVEALGRRAAFVQCDVRRRSLTDAAVLESVKKMGVGPDILVASAGVIGRLERAEQVSHDGWTEVFSVNVEGSYNAAHACYPHMVKAGRGKVVFISSIAGIRGAGTQVAYAASKGALLPLSRSLASAWGKDNIQVNTLLPGAINTPFLNTMLANPRKLEYILGRIPLGRIGVAQDMVGPALFLASHASDYVTGAEILVDGGGAALPMLAAQDPDAYKA
;
A
#
# COMPACT_ATOMS: atom_id res chain seq x y z
N MET A 1 21.18 25.73 7.68
CA MET A 1 21.90 25.11 6.55
C MET A 1 20.98 25.21 5.34
N SER A 2 21.54 25.47 4.16
CA SER A 2 20.83 25.36 2.88
C SER A 2 20.49 23.89 2.59
N GLY A 3 19.42 23.65 1.83
CA GLY A 3 18.94 22.29 1.56
C GLY A 3 19.75 21.54 0.50
N LYS A 4 19.33 20.30 0.22
CA LYS A 4 19.88 19.45 -0.84
C LYS A 4 18.81 19.08 -1.87
N VAL A 5 19.11 19.27 -3.15
CA VAL A 5 18.20 18.98 -4.27
C VAL A 5 18.75 17.84 -5.13
N LEU A 6 17.86 16.95 -5.58
CA LEU A 6 18.15 15.96 -6.61
C LEU A 6 17.54 16.41 -7.93
N ILE A 7 18.35 16.54 -8.98
CA ILE A 7 17.86 16.72 -10.36
C ILE A 7 17.84 15.35 -11.04
N CYS A 8 16.67 14.91 -11.51
CA CYS A 8 16.49 13.62 -12.17
C CYS A 8 16.08 13.77 -13.64
N ALA A 9 17.06 13.67 -14.55
CA ALA A 9 16.84 13.79 -15.98
C ALA A 9 16.41 12.47 -16.66
N THR A 10 15.88 12.58 -17.88
CA THR A 10 15.63 11.43 -18.77
C THR A 10 16.93 10.75 -19.20
N SER A 11 16.85 9.48 -19.57
CA SER A 11 17.87 8.71 -20.30
C SER A 11 17.39 8.28 -21.69
N ALA A 12 16.23 8.77 -22.15
CA ALA A 12 15.66 8.46 -23.46
C ALA A 12 16.25 9.35 -24.57
N THR A 13 16.57 8.74 -25.71
CA THR A 13 17.27 9.38 -26.84
C THR A 13 16.46 9.44 -28.14
N LYS A 14 15.27 8.83 -28.18
CA LYS A 14 14.44 8.71 -29.40
C LYS A 14 12.97 9.01 -29.14
N LEU A 15 12.33 9.70 -30.09
CA LEU A 15 10.88 9.87 -30.19
C LEU A 15 10.23 8.64 -30.86
N LEU A 16 8.90 8.57 -30.88
CA LEU A 16 8.16 7.49 -31.57
C LEU A 16 8.43 7.42 -33.08
N ASP A 17 8.76 8.56 -33.70
CA ASP A 17 9.12 8.66 -35.11
C ASP A 17 10.62 8.46 -35.41
N GLY A 18 11.41 8.11 -34.38
CA GLY A 18 12.84 7.83 -34.51
C GLY A 18 13.75 9.07 -34.54
N ARG A 19 13.19 10.29 -34.51
CA ARG A 19 13.99 11.52 -34.30
C ARG A 19 14.68 11.50 -32.94
N GLU A 20 15.79 12.23 -32.83
CA GLU A 20 16.53 12.38 -31.58
C GLU A 20 15.81 13.32 -30.61
N THR A 21 16.01 13.04 -29.33
CA THR A 21 15.47 13.81 -28.20
C THR A 21 16.40 13.62 -26.99
N GLY A 22 16.14 14.37 -25.94
CA GLY A 22 16.80 14.22 -24.65
C GLY A 22 16.15 15.10 -23.60
N CYS A 23 16.94 15.46 -22.60
CA CYS A 23 16.65 16.51 -21.64
C CYS A 23 16.93 17.89 -22.25
N TRP A 24 16.16 18.91 -21.88
CA TRP A 24 16.41 20.28 -22.33
C TRP A 24 17.49 20.94 -21.45
N VAL A 25 18.62 21.39 -22.04
CA VAL A 25 19.80 21.84 -21.26
C VAL A 25 19.48 22.98 -20.30
N GLU A 26 18.75 24.00 -20.75
CA GLU A 26 18.35 25.17 -19.93
C GLU A 26 17.56 24.76 -18.67
N GLU A 27 16.73 23.73 -18.77
CA GLU A 27 15.90 23.23 -17.67
C GLU A 27 16.73 22.52 -16.59
N VAL A 28 17.95 22.08 -16.89
CA VAL A 28 18.93 21.61 -15.89
C VAL A 28 19.83 22.76 -15.43
N ALA A 29 20.41 23.50 -16.38
CA ALA A 29 21.45 24.48 -16.14
C ALA A 29 20.99 25.60 -15.21
N THR A 30 19.85 26.23 -15.50
CA THR A 30 19.37 27.40 -14.75
C THR A 30 19.00 27.04 -13.30
N PRO A 31 18.22 25.98 -13.02
CA PRO A 31 17.98 25.54 -11.63
C PRO A 31 19.26 25.11 -10.91
N TYR A 32 20.12 24.33 -11.56
CA TYR A 32 21.37 23.85 -10.96
C TYR A 32 22.30 24.99 -10.52
N LEU A 33 22.54 25.97 -11.41
CA LEU A 33 23.40 27.12 -11.12
C LEU A 33 22.79 28.01 -10.05
N LEU A 34 21.48 28.30 -10.12
CA LEU A 34 20.78 29.13 -9.14
C LEU A 34 20.81 28.50 -7.74
N TRP A 35 20.53 27.21 -7.60
CA TRP A 35 20.57 26.52 -6.31
C TRP A 35 21.97 26.50 -5.71
N ARG A 36 23.01 26.26 -6.52
CA ARG A 36 24.41 26.35 -6.04
C ARG A 36 24.80 27.77 -5.64
N GLU A 37 24.32 28.81 -6.34
CA GLU A 37 24.50 30.21 -5.93
C GLU A 37 23.84 30.50 -4.57
N LYS A 38 22.64 29.94 -4.32
CA LYS A 38 21.96 30.01 -3.01
C LYS A 38 22.52 29.01 -1.98
N GLY A 39 23.63 28.35 -2.29
CA GLY A 39 24.37 27.47 -1.38
C GLY A 39 23.75 26.08 -1.16
N PHE A 40 22.75 25.68 -1.94
CA PHE A 40 22.20 24.32 -1.88
C PHE A 40 23.22 23.31 -2.42
N GLN A 41 23.18 22.09 -1.89
CA GLN A 41 23.83 20.95 -2.53
C GLN A 41 22.91 20.45 -3.66
N VAL A 42 23.47 20.15 -4.83
CA VAL A 42 22.70 19.67 -5.99
C VAL A 42 23.42 18.46 -6.57
N ASP A 43 22.74 17.30 -6.56
CA ASP A 43 23.25 16.07 -7.19
C ASP A 43 22.44 15.80 -8.48
N LEU A 44 23.11 15.26 -9.50
CA LEU A 44 22.49 14.84 -10.76
C LEU A 44 22.29 13.32 -10.81
N CYS A 45 21.08 12.88 -11.16
CA CYS A 45 20.79 11.51 -11.59
C CYS A 45 20.07 11.52 -12.95
N SER A 46 20.05 10.36 -13.60
CA SER A 46 19.16 10.11 -14.74
C SER A 46 18.49 8.75 -14.58
N VAL A 47 17.41 8.48 -15.32
CA VAL A 47 16.61 7.23 -15.17
C VAL A 47 17.49 5.98 -15.12
N LYS A 48 18.42 5.85 -16.09
CA LYS A 48 19.34 4.70 -16.23
C LYS A 48 20.76 4.98 -15.76
N GLY A 49 21.08 6.22 -15.38
CA GLY A 49 22.43 6.66 -15.07
C GLY A 49 23.31 6.84 -16.31
N GLY A 50 24.57 7.21 -16.09
CA GLY A 50 25.50 7.56 -17.16
C GLY A 50 25.28 8.97 -17.69
N ALA A 51 25.42 9.16 -19.01
CA ALA A 51 25.31 10.49 -19.61
C ALA A 51 23.86 10.91 -19.81
N ILE A 52 23.53 12.13 -19.39
CA ILE A 52 22.25 12.77 -19.76
C ILE A 52 22.28 13.04 -21.28
N PRO A 53 21.34 12.50 -22.06
CA PRO A 53 21.18 12.89 -23.45
C PRO A 53 20.54 14.27 -23.52
N TRP A 54 21.08 15.15 -24.36
CA TRP A 54 20.57 16.52 -24.52
C TRP A 54 19.71 16.63 -25.79
N ASP A 55 18.54 17.26 -25.71
CA ASP A 55 17.75 17.58 -26.90
C ASP A 55 18.52 18.62 -27.72
N ALA A 56 18.82 18.28 -28.98
CA ALA A 56 19.65 19.10 -29.84
C ALA A 56 19.09 20.51 -30.08
N GLY A 57 17.77 20.72 -29.97
CA GLY A 57 17.13 22.04 -30.06
C GLY A 57 17.51 22.97 -28.91
N SER A 58 17.75 22.43 -27.72
CA SER A 58 18.19 23.20 -26.54
C SER A 58 19.65 23.68 -26.63
N CYS A 59 20.42 23.14 -27.59
CA CYS A 59 21.81 23.50 -27.87
C CYS A 59 21.97 24.44 -29.08
N GLN A 60 20.89 25.08 -29.55
CA GLN A 60 20.89 25.88 -30.79
C GLN A 60 20.23 27.26 -30.62
N GLY A 61 20.81 28.27 -31.27
CA GLY A 61 20.23 29.62 -31.37
C GLY A 61 19.91 30.24 -30.01
N ASP A 62 18.81 30.99 -29.95
CA ASP A 62 18.36 31.70 -28.75
C ASP A 62 17.93 30.75 -27.60
N PHE A 63 17.71 29.46 -27.88
CA PHE A 63 17.40 28.45 -26.86
C PHE A 63 18.64 28.01 -26.07
N PHE A 64 19.84 28.18 -26.62
CA PHE A 64 21.09 27.89 -25.92
C PHE A 64 21.57 29.15 -25.20
N THR A 65 20.94 29.44 -24.06
CA THR A 65 21.18 30.63 -23.21
C THR A 65 22.64 30.74 -22.74
N ALA A 66 23.01 31.87 -22.13
CA ALA A 66 24.34 32.03 -21.54
C ALA A 66 24.57 31.04 -20.37
N GLU A 67 23.53 30.79 -19.57
CA GLU A 67 23.49 29.84 -18.46
C GLU A 67 23.66 28.40 -18.95
N ALA A 68 22.89 28.00 -19.97
CA ALA A 68 23.00 26.70 -20.63
C ALA A 68 24.38 26.50 -21.27
N GLN A 69 24.90 27.50 -21.98
CA GLN A 69 26.26 27.47 -22.54
C GLN A 69 27.32 27.33 -21.44
N SER A 70 27.18 28.05 -20.33
CA SER A 70 28.12 27.97 -19.20
C SER A 70 28.11 26.58 -18.57
N PHE A 71 26.93 26.02 -18.31
CA PHE A 71 26.77 24.68 -17.74
C PHE A 71 27.27 23.56 -18.67
N TYR A 72 26.97 23.66 -19.97
CA TYR A 72 27.32 22.65 -20.96
C TYR A 72 28.83 22.59 -21.24
N ASN A 73 29.49 23.76 -21.26
CA ASN A 73 30.91 23.87 -21.63
C ASN A 73 31.88 23.80 -20.43
N ASP A 74 31.39 23.89 -19.18
CA ASP A 74 32.24 23.67 -18.00
C ASP A 74 32.69 22.20 -17.92
N ALA A 75 34.00 21.97 -17.90
CA ALA A 75 34.57 20.64 -17.95
C ALA A 75 34.29 19.78 -16.71
N LYS A 76 34.04 20.38 -15.53
CA LYS A 76 33.70 19.67 -14.29
C LYS A 76 32.22 19.33 -14.24
N LEU A 77 31.35 20.28 -14.60
CA LEU A 77 29.92 20.02 -14.71
C LEU A 77 29.65 18.97 -15.80
N ALA A 78 30.43 18.98 -16.88
CA ALA A 78 30.43 17.94 -17.89
C ALA A 78 30.89 16.57 -17.40
N GLU A 79 31.65 16.46 -16.31
CA GLU A 79 31.93 15.17 -15.67
C GLU A 79 30.71 14.68 -14.88
N GLU A 80 30.02 15.58 -14.17
CA GLU A 80 28.80 15.27 -13.41
C GLU A 80 27.67 14.77 -14.33
N TRP A 81 27.33 15.50 -15.41
CA TRP A 81 26.23 15.09 -16.30
C TRP A 81 26.57 13.97 -17.28
N LYS A 82 27.86 13.59 -17.44
CA LYS A 82 28.27 12.39 -18.20
C LYS A 82 28.27 11.11 -17.34
N ASN A 83 28.32 11.24 -16.01
CA ASN A 83 28.50 10.12 -15.08
C ASN A 83 27.44 10.13 -13.97
N THR A 84 26.18 10.42 -14.33
CA THR A 84 25.08 10.47 -13.36
C THR A 84 24.80 9.10 -12.74
N LYS A 85 24.29 9.09 -11.50
CA LYS A 85 23.73 7.89 -10.87
C LYS A 85 22.43 7.49 -11.57
N SER A 86 22.11 6.20 -11.61
CA SER A 86 20.77 5.73 -11.96
C SER A 86 19.78 5.99 -10.83
N ILE A 87 18.47 5.99 -11.13
CA ILE A 87 17.43 6.08 -10.09
C ILE A 87 17.54 4.93 -9.08
N GLU A 88 17.84 3.71 -9.54
CA GLU A 88 18.07 2.55 -8.67
C GLU A 88 19.23 2.78 -7.69
N GLN A 89 20.34 3.38 -8.15
CA GLN A 89 21.49 3.72 -7.31
C GLN A 89 21.20 4.84 -6.32
N VAL A 90 20.28 5.77 -6.63
CA VAL A 90 19.83 6.81 -5.70
C VAL A 90 18.90 6.22 -4.64
N LEU A 91 17.93 5.39 -5.05
CA LEU A 91 16.99 4.71 -4.16
C LEU A 91 17.68 3.71 -3.22
N GLY A 92 18.75 3.05 -3.68
CA GLY A 92 19.60 2.18 -2.87
C GLY A 92 20.66 2.91 -2.03
N GLY A 93 20.67 4.24 -2.03
CA GLY A 93 21.60 5.08 -1.27
C GLY A 93 20.88 6.07 -0.35
N ASP A 94 21.58 7.16 0.00
CA ASP A 94 21.11 8.13 1.02
C ASP A 94 20.03 9.11 0.51
N ILE A 95 18.93 8.59 -0.07
CA ILE A 95 17.79 9.38 -0.55
C ILE A 95 17.11 10.21 0.55
N GLU A 96 17.30 9.82 1.82
CA GLU A 96 16.79 10.53 2.98
C GLU A 96 17.37 11.95 3.13
N HIS A 97 18.61 12.20 2.67
CA HIS A 97 19.28 13.50 2.81
C HIS A 97 18.86 14.60 1.82
N TYR A 98 18.01 14.31 0.84
CA TYR A 98 17.48 15.35 -0.07
C TYR A 98 16.23 16.02 0.49
N ASP A 99 16.06 17.32 0.29
CA ASP A 99 14.85 18.08 0.67
C ASP A 99 13.87 18.24 -0.51
N ALA A 100 14.39 18.16 -1.74
CA ALA A 100 13.63 18.34 -2.97
C ALA A 100 14.07 17.41 -4.11
N LEU A 101 13.10 16.96 -4.90
CA LEU A 101 13.27 16.35 -6.22
C LEU A 101 12.86 17.37 -7.28
N PHE A 102 13.68 17.51 -8.33
CA PHE A 102 13.36 18.29 -9.51
C PHE A 102 13.52 17.46 -10.78
N ILE A 103 12.54 17.56 -11.67
CA ILE A 103 12.46 16.78 -12.90
C ILE A 103 12.41 17.76 -14.09
N PRO A 104 13.54 17.97 -14.79
CA PRO A 104 13.55 18.71 -16.05
C PRO A 104 12.78 17.94 -17.13
N GLY A 105 12.27 18.69 -18.10
CA GLY A 105 11.65 18.19 -19.32
C GLY A 105 12.64 18.05 -20.47
N GLY A 106 12.16 18.43 -21.67
CA GLY A 106 12.59 17.85 -22.94
C GLY A 106 11.83 16.55 -23.23
N HIS A 107 11.51 16.30 -24.50
CA HIS A 107 10.57 15.24 -24.90
C HIS A 107 10.99 13.81 -24.53
N GLY A 108 12.25 13.57 -24.14
CA GLY A 108 12.69 12.24 -23.67
C GLY A 108 11.95 11.78 -22.40
N ILE A 109 11.63 12.69 -21.48
CA ILE A 109 10.99 12.35 -20.20
C ILE A 109 9.56 11.80 -20.37
N CYS A 110 8.90 12.05 -21.52
CA CYS A 110 7.59 11.46 -21.83
C CYS A 110 7.66 9.93 -21.95
N PHE A 111 8.84 9.36 -22.21
CA PHE A 111 9.04 7.93 -22.45
C PHE A 111 9.47 7.18 -21.20
N ASP A 112 10.42 7.72 -20.44
CA ASP A 112 11.00 7.07 -19.27
C ASP A 112 10.66 7.74 -17.93
N GLY A 113 9.99 8.90 -17.96
CA GLY A 113 9.33 9.47 -16.79
C GLY A 113 8.14 8.63 -16.30
N THR A 114 7.48 7.88 -17.19
CA THR A 114 6.39 6.95 -16.82
C THR A 114 6.89 5.56 -16.39
N SER A 115 8.21 5.38 -16.26
CA SER A 115 8.84 4.14 -15.78
C SER A 115 8.50 3.82 -14.31
N ASN A 116 8.68 2.56 -13.92
CA ASN A 116 8.48 2.13 -12.53
C ASN A 116 9.53 2.76 -11.60
N GLU A 117 10.74 2.97 -12.12
CA GLU A 117 11.86 3.58 -11.43
C GLU A 117 11.56 5.05 -11.12
N MET A 118 11.16 5.83 -12.13
CA MET A 118 10.75 7.23 -11.92
C MET A 118 9.52 7.33 -11.00
N LYS A 119 8.51 6.47 -11.20
CA LYS A 119 7.35 6.39 -10.31
C LYS A 119 7.78 6.21 -8.85
N LEU A 120 8.63 5.22 -8.59
CA LEU A 120 9.11 4.91 -7.24
C LEU A 120 9.94 6.07 -6.66
N LEU A 121 10.74 6.77 -7.46
CA LEU A 121 11.47 7.97 -7.04
C LEU A 121 10.51 9.08 -6.59
N VAL A 122 9.54 9.44 -7.44
CA VAL A 122 8.54 10.48 -7.16
C VAL A 122 7.72 10.13 -5.92
N GLU A 123 7.22 8.89 -5.83
CA GLU A 123 6.46 8.41 -4.67
C GLU A 123 7.30 8.41 -3.38
N THR A 124 8.60 8.10 -3.46
CA THR A 124 9.51 8.15 -2.29
C THR A 124 9.67 9.56 -1.76
N PHE A 125 9.90 10.55 -2.64
CA PHE A 125 9.98 11.95 -2.22
C PHE A 125 8.64 12.47 -1.70
N TRP A 126 7.54 12.16 -2.39
CA TRP A 126 6.20 12.59 -2.01
C TRP A 126 5.75 12.02 -0.66
N ALA A 127 5.95 10.71 -0.43
CA ALA A 127 5.60 10.05 0.83
C ALA A 127 6.44 10.55 2.02
N ALA A 128 7.66 11.04 1.76
CA ALA A 128 8.51 11.68 2.76
C ALA A 128 8.16 13.17 3.03
N GLY A 129 7.11 13.72 2.39
CA GLY A 129 6.70 15.13 2.54
C GLY A 129 7.69 16.14 1.94
N LYS A 130 8.60 15.67 1.10
CA LYS A 130 9.63 16.48 0.43
C LYS A 130 9.04 17.26 -0.73
N VAL A 131 9.75 18.29 -1.19
CA VAL A 131 9.31 19.03 -2.37
C VAL A 131 9.46 18.15 -3.60
N VAL A 132 8.40 18.03 -4.39
CA VAL A 132 8.42 17.38 -5.71
C VAL A 132 8.16 18.46 -6.74
N SER A 133 9.10 18.63 -7.67
CA SER A 133 9.07 19.70 -8.65
C SER A 133 9.39 19.23 -10.06
N ALA A 134 8.79 19.88 -11.06
CA ALA A 134 9.02 19.55 -12.46
C ALA A 134 8.76 20.76 -13.40
N VAL A 135 9.29 20.74 -14.61
CA VAL A 135 9.07 21.81 -15.60
C VAL A 135 8.90 21.24 -17.00
N CYS A 136 8.18 21.96 -17.87
CA CYS A 136 8.03 21.63 -19.29
C CYS A 136 7.39 20.24 -19.48
N HIS A 137 8.07 19.27 -20.07
CA HIS A 137 7.62 17.88 -20.14
C HIS A 137 7.82 17.08 -18.85
N GLY A 138 8.65 17.56 -17.91
CA GLY A 138 8.97 16.91 -16.64
C GLY A 138 7.76 16.40 -15.83
N PRO A 139 6.60 17.12 -15.79
CA PRO A 139 5.37 16.64 -15.19
C PRO A 139 4.84 15.30 -15.72
N ALA A 140 5.33 14.80 -16.86
CA ALA A 140 5.09 13.43 -17.33
C ALA A 140 5.47 12.38 -16.27
N ALA A 141 6.51 12.63 -15.48
CA ALA A 141 6.95 11.77 -14.38
C ALA A 141 5.97 11.72 -13.20
N LEU A 142 5.06 12.68 -13.09
CA LEU A 142 4.04 12.73 -12.04
C LEU A 142 2.80 11.92 -12.42
N THR A 143 2.63 11.57 -13.70
CA THR A 143 1.40 10.96 -14.24
C THR A 143 1.17 9.52 -13.75
N THR A 144 2.22 8.82 -13.34
CA THR A 144 2.16 7.44 -12.83
C THR A 144 2.24 7.33 -11.31
N ALA A 145 2.60 8.42 -10.63
CA ALA A 145 2.82 8.47 -9.19
C ALA A 145 1.51 8.67 -8.40
N VAL A 146 1.34 7.89 -7.34
CA VAL A 146 0.19 7.98 -6.42
C VAL A 146 0.62 8.31 -5.00
N GLY A 147 -0.25 8.98 -4.26
CA GLY A 147 -0.07 9.26 -2.85
C GLY A 147 -0.26 8.01 -1.97
N PRO A 148 -0.02 8.12 -0.64
CA PRO A 148 -0.32 7.04 0.31
C PRO A 148 -1.80 6.60 0.33
N ASP A 149 -2.70 7.44 -0.18
CA ASP A 149 -4.14 7.23 -0.42
C ASP A 149 -4.45 6.53 -1.76
N ASN A 150 -3.42 6.14 -2.52
CA ASN A 150 -3.49 5.54 -3.85
C ASN A 150 -4.24 6.40 -4.89
N GLN A 151 -4.37 7.72 -4.66
CA GLN A 151 -4.82 8.70 -5.65
C GLN A 151 -3.62 9.30 -6.37
N SER A 152 -3.79 9.75 -7.63
CA SER A 152 -2.70 10.46 -8.32
C SER A 152 -2.27 11.69 -7.53
N ILE A 153 -0.96 11.90 -7.37
CA ILE A 153 -0.42 13.01 -6.56
C ILE A 153 -0.84 14.39 -7.07
N ILE A 154 -1.26 14.50 -8.33
CA ILE A 154 -1.73 15.75 -8.94
C ILE A 154 -3.26 15.96 -8.81
N LYS A 155 -4.03 14.97 -8.37
CA LYS A 155 -5.49 15.05 -8.29
C LYS A 155 -5.93 16.18 -7.35
N GLY A 156 -6.74 17.10 -7.86
CA GLY A 156 -7.24 18.27 -7.13
C GLY A 156 -6.16 19.32 -6.80
N ARG A 157 -4.98 19.26 -7.43
CA ARG A 157 -3.88 20.20 -7.25
C ARG A 157 -3.63 21.00 -8.52
N GLN A 158 -3.19 22.25 -8.34
CA GLN A 158 -2.74 23.08 -9.46
C GLN A 158 -1.46 22.51 -10.05
N VAL A 159 -1.47 22.29 -11.37
CA VAL A 159 -0.34 21.79 -12.13
C VAL A 159 -0.16 22.54 -13.44
N ALA A 160 1.08 22.87 -13.77
CA ALA A 160 1.48 23.35 -15.08
C ALA A 160 2.38 22.29 -15.75
N GLY A 161 2.56 22.41 -17.06
CA GLY A 161 3.39 21.54 -17.89
C GLY A 161 3.19 21.92 -19.36
N PHE A 162 3.98 21.36 -20.27
CA PHE A 162 3.96 21.78 -21.67
C PHE A 162 2.56 21.64 -22.27
N SER A 163 2.04 22.73 -22.85
CA SER A 163 0.66 22.77 -23.34
C SER A 163 0.50 22.06 -24.68
N ASN A 164 -0.73 21.64 -24.98
CA ASN A 164 -1.10 21.05 -26.26
C ASN A 164 -0.82 22.01 -27.43
N HIS A 165 -0.97 23.33 -27.21
CA HIS A 165 -0.73 24.35 -28.23
C HIS A 165 0.78 24.55 -28.49
N GLU A 166 1.60 24.57 -27.43
CA GLU A 166 3.07 24.56 -27.57
C GLU A 166 3.56 23.25 -28.23
N GLU A 167 2.95 22.10 -27.92
CA GLU A 167 3.25 20.78 -28.53
C GLU A 167 2.88 20.71 -30.02
N GLU A 168 1.77 21.35 -30.42
CA GLU A 168 1.37 21.53 -31.82
C GLU A 168 2.35 22.46 -32.56
N ALA A 169 2.73 23.58 -31.94
CA ALA A 169 3.68 24.54 -32.52
C ALA A 169 5.07 23.93 -32.82
N VAL A 170 5.54 22.95 -32.04
CA VAL A 170 6.79 22.22 -32.31
C VAL A 170 6.63 20.98 -33.20
N GLY A 171 5.41 20.65 -33.64
CA GLY A 171 5.14 19.53 -34.54
C GLY A 171 5.54 18.15 -33.97
N LYS A 172 5.41 17.96 -32.64
CA LYS A 172 5.76 16.71 -31.94
C LYS A 172 4.54 16.00 -31.30
N THR A 173 3.31 16.50 -31.48
CA THR A 173 2.05 15.88 -31.00
C THR A 173 1.85 14.39 -31.33
N LYS A 174 2.42 13.89 -32.43
CA LYS A 174 2.39 12.47 -32.84
C LYS A 174 3.69 11.70 -32.57
N ALA A 175 4.70 12.40 -32.05
CA ALA A 175 6.03 11.88 -31.76
C ALA A 175 6.20 11.50 -30.28
N VAL A 176 5.30 11.96 -29.40
CA VAL A 176 5.19 11.59 -27.97
C VAL A 176 4.15 10.48 -27.72
N PRO A 177 4.29 9.68 -26.64
CA PRO A 177 3.33 8.63 -26.30
C PRO A 177 1.97 9.14 -25.81
N PHE A 178 1.89 10.39 -25.34
CA PHE A 178 0.67 11.08 -24.93
C PHE A 178 0.91 12.59 -24.92
N LEU A 179 -0.16 13.37 -25.06
CA LEU A 179 -0.11 14.82 -24.83
C LEU A 179 -0.14 15.10 -23.33
N LEU A 180 0.78 15.94 -22.84
CA LEU A 180 1.00 16.10 -21.40
C LEU A 180 -0.17 16.82 -20.72
N GLU A 181 -0.62 17.95 -21.26
CA GLU A 181 -1.77 18.70 -20.75
C GLU A 181 -3.02 17.80 -20.62
N ASP A 182 -3.35 17.03 -21.65
CA ASP A 182 -4.47 16.08 -21.61
C ASP A 182 -4.30 15.05 -20.50
N LYS A 183 -3.08 14.50 -20.34
CA LYS A 183 -2.81 13.48 -19.32
C LYS A 183 -2.88 14.02 -17.89
N LEU A 184 -2.44 15.26 -17.66
CA LEU A 184 -2.55 15.94 -16.36
C LEU A 184 -4.02 16.19 -16.00
N LYS A 185 -4.85 16.60 -16.97
CA LYS A 185 -6.30 16.79 -16.80
C LYS A 185 -7.05 15.47 -16.57
N GLU A 186 -6.71 14.41 -17.31
CA GLU A 186 -7.30 13.05 -17.17
C GLU A 186 -7.18 12.54 -15.73
N LEU A 187 -6.04 12.81 -15.08
CA LEU A 187 -5.73 12.41 -13.70
C LEU A 187 -6.34 13.35 -12.64
N GLY A 188 -7.11 14.35 -13.07
CA GLY A 188 -7.80 15.31 -12.20
C GLY A 188 -6.92 16.44 -11.68
N GLY A 189 -5.81 16.76 -12.35
CA GLY A 189 -5.05 17.99 -12.08
C GLY A 189 -5.81 19.24 -12.52
N ASP A 190 -5.77 20.28 -11.68
CA ASP A 190 -6.24 21.63 -12.04
C ASP A 190 -5.17 22.27 -12.94
N TYR A 191 -5.26 21.98 -14.24
CA TYR A 191 -4.21 22.35 -15.19
C TYR A 191 -4.22 23.85 -15.48
N VAL A 192 -3.12 24.52 -15.12
CA VAL A 192 -2.92 25.97 -15.27
C VAL A 192 -2.02 26.24 -16.47
N VAL A 193 -2.49 27.09 -17.37
CA VAL A 193 -1.82 27.46 -18.62
C VAL A 193 -1.76 28.98 -18.78
N GLY A 194 -0.61 29.48 -19.20
CA GLY A 194 -0.36 30.86 -19.59
C GLY A 194 -0.05 30.96 -21.08
N PRO A 195 0.29 32.15 -21.59
CA PRO A 195 0.67 32.33 -22.98
C PRO A 195 1.90 31.49 -23.34
N ASP A 196 1.90 30.87 -24.53
CA ASP A 196 3.00 30.06 -25.03
C ASP A 196 4.37 30.74 -24.84
N TRP A 197 5.38 29.94 -24.48
CA TRP A 197 6.77 30.37 -24.32
C TRP A 197 7.01 31.40 -23.21
N GLN A 198 5.97 31.85 -22.49
CA GLN A 198 6.11 32.72 -21.33
C GLN A 198 6.31 31.89 -20.05
N PRO A 199 7.10 32.38 -19.08
CA PRO A 199 7.31 31.68 -17.82
C PRO A 199 6.03 31.65 -16.98
N LEU A 200 5.54 30.45 -16.72
CA LEU A 200 4.49 30.16 -15.72
C LEU A 200 4.96 29.03 -14.81
N ALA A 201 4.90 29.24 -13.49
CA ALA A 201 5.07 28.20 -12.49
C ALA A 201 3.98 28.30 -11.41
N VAL A 202 3.52 27.16 -10.91
CA VAL A 202 2.48 27.04 -9.88
C VAL A 202 2.95 26.13 -8.74
N ALA A 203 2.55 26.44 -7.52
CA ALA A 203 2.85 25.66 -6.32
C ALA A 203 1.55 25.26 -5.60
N SER A 204 1.35 23.95 -5.44
CA SER A 204 0.23 23.36 -4.72
C SER A 204 0.76 22.58 -3.51
N GLY A 205 1.04 23.30 -2.43
CA GLY A 205 1.72 22.76 -1.25
C GLY A 205 3.18 22.42 -1.55
N LYS A 206 3.53 21.13 -1.46
CA LYS A 206 4.89 20.61 -1.77
C LYS A 206 5.07 20.18 -3.23
N LEU A 207 4.02 20.29 -4.06
CA LEU A 207 4.09 20.06 -5.50
C LEU A 207 4.33 21.39 -6.23
N ILE A 208 5.36 21.48 -7.06
CA ILE A 208 5.70 22.70 -7.81
C ILE A 208 5.89 22.35 -9.29
N THR A 209 5.21 23.04 -10.20
CA THR A 209 5.29 22.70 -11.63
C THR A 209 5.36 23.93 -12.52
N GLY A 210 6.07 23.83 -13.65
CA GLY A 210 6.22 24.92 -14.62
C GLY A 210 5.86 24.51 -16.05
N GLN A 211 5.30 25.44 -16.82
CA GLN A 211 4.74 25.18 -18.15
C GLN A 211 5.78 24.81 -19.22
N ASN A 212 6.85 25.57 -19.39
CA ASN A 212 7.76 25.46 -20.54
C ASN A 212 9.21 25.77 -20.11
N PRO A 213 10.22 25.74 -21.01
CA PRO A 213 11.62 25.94 -20.59
C PRO A 213 11.88 27.26 -19.88
N ALA A 214 11.16 28.33 -20.23
CA ALA A 214 11.30 29.64 -19.58
C ALA A 214 10.85 29.62 -18.11
N SER A 215 9.95 28.70 -17.73
CA SER A 215 9.49 28.52 -16.35
C SER A 215 10.56 27.97 -15.39
N SER A 216 11.70 27.46 -15.89
CA SER A 216 12.72 26.77 -15.09
C SER A 216 13.20 27.57 -13.89
N LYS A 217 13.46 28.87 -14.12
CA LYS A 217 13.89 29.79 -13.06
C LYS A 217 12.80 29.97 -12.00
N CYS A 218 11.56 30.19 -12.41
CA CYS A 218 10.43 30.37 -11.48
C CYS A 218 10.17 29.11 -10.64
N VAL A 219 10.30 27.91 -11.22
CA VAL A 219 10.22 26.65 -10.45
C VAL A 219 11.37 26.56 -9.44
N ALA A 220 12.60 26.90 -9.85
CA ALA A 220 13.76 26.87 -8.97
C ALA A 220 13.68 27.85 -7.79
N GLU A 221 13.14 29.06 -8.02
CA GLU A 221 12.85 30.06 -6.99
C GLU A 221 11.78 29.55 -6.00
N LEU A 222 10.67 28.98 -6.49
CA LEU A 222 9.64 28.37 -5.64
C LEU A 222 10.16 27.17 -4.83
N VAL A 223 11.09 26.38 -5.36
CA VAL A 223 11.75 25.29 -4.62
C VAL A 223 12.62 25.84 -3.48
N ILE A 224 13.34 26.95 -3.68
CA ILE A 224 14.11 27.62 -2.63
C ILE A 224 13.18 28.05 -1.48
N GLU A 225 12.04 28.67 -1.81
CA GLU A 225 11.03 29.06 -0.82
C GLU A 225 10.47 27.83 -0.09
N ALA A 226 10.07 26.78 -0.81
CA ALA A 226 9.43 25.60 -0.24
C ALA A 226 10.35 24.70 0.61
N VAL A 227 11.68 24.83 0.47
CA VAL A 227 12.69 24.13 1.29
C VAL A 227 13.20 25.00 2.45
N ALA A 228 13.10 26.33 2.37
CA ALA A 228 13.58 27.21 3.42
C ALA A 228 12.83 27.01 4.77
N PRO A 229 13.55 26.94 5.92
CA PRO A 229 12.91 26.72 7.21
C PRO A 229 12.13 27.96 7.68
N GLY A 230 10.79 27.91 7.62
CA GLY A 230 9.94 28.89 8.32
C GLY A 230 8.60 29.28 7.69
N LEU A 231 8.18 28.70 6.56
CA LEU A 231 6.89 29.07 5.96
C LEU A 231 5.70 28.38 6.62
N LYS A 232 4.82 29.22 7.18
CA LYS A 232 3.47 28.85 7.68
C LYS A 232 2.58 28.42 6.50
N GLU A 233 1.54 27.65 6.81
CA GLU A 233 0.50 27.30 5.84
C GLU A 233 -0.07 28.54 5.11
N PRO A 234 -0.45 28.42 3.82
CA PRO A 234 -1.02 29.53 3.08
C PRO A 234 -2.30 30.03 3.74
N VAL A 235 -2.34 31.33 4.06
CA VAL A 235 -3.58 31.98 4.49
C VAL A 235 -4.54 31.98 3.30
N HIS A 236 -5.65 31.23 3.40
CA HIS A 236 -6.74 31.35 2.44
C HIS A 236 -7.21 32.81 2.37
N GLY A 237 -6.97 33.45 1.22
CA GLY A 237 -7.36 34.83 0.97
C GLY A 237 -8.88 34.98 1.00
N LYS A 238 -9.44 35.47 2.11
CA LYS A 238 -10.82 35.95 2.15
C LYS A 238 -10.91 37.29 1.44
N GLY A 239 -11.60 37.32 0.30
CA GLY A 239 -12.18 38.55 -0.24
C GLY A 239 -13.18 39.17 0.75
N PRO A 240 -13.35 40.50 0.74
CA PRO A 240 -14.15 41.20 1.74
C PRO A 240 -15.66 41.15 1.43
N GLY A 241 -16.48 41.02 2.48
CA GLY A 241 -17.93 41.18 2.36
C GLY A 241 -18.69 40.66 3.57
N GLU A 242 -19.07 41.60 4.46
CA GLU A 242 -20.28 41.58 5.32
C GLU A 242 -20.48 40.38 6.30
N GLY A 243 -20.93 40.55 7.54
CA GLY A 243 -21.47 41.72 8.22
C GLY A 243 -22.68 41.31 9.07
N PHE A 244 -22.65 41.64 10.38
CA PHE A 244 -23.75 41.60 11.36
C PHE A 244 -24.13 40.28 12.07
N HIS A 245 -24.14 40.40 13.41
CA HIS A 245 -25.03 39.85 14.47
C HIS A 245 -25.59 38.40 14.36
N HIS A 246 -25.74 37.64 15.46
CA HIS A 246 -26.20 38.06 16.79
C HIS A 246 -25.59 37.23 17.94
N ARG A 247 -25.65 37.79 19.15
CA ARG A 247 -25.28 37.16 20.43
C ARG A 247 -26.55 36.89 21.22
N GLU A 248 -26.69 35.73 21.85
CA GLU A 248 -27.64 35.57 22.97
C GLU A 248 -27.17 34.54 24.02
N LYS A 249 -27.77 34.63 25.22
CA LYS A 249 -27.39 33.96 26.47
C LYS A 249 -28.63 33.38 27.17
N ARG A 250 -28.38 32.53 28.19
CA ARG A 250 -29.29 31.90 29.21
C ARG A 250 -29.52 30.41 28.90
N GLY A 251 -29.75 29.49 29.84
CA GLY A 251 -29.87 29.44 31.31
C GLY A 251 -30.41 28.02 31.66
N GLU A 252 -29.98 27.31 32.71
CA GLU A 252 -30.68 27.22 34.04
C GLU A 252 -32.18 26.87 33.90
N GLU A 253 -32.82 25.83 34.48
CA GLU A 253 -32.64 24.89 35.64
C GLU A 253 -33.43 23.57 35.35
N ALA A 254 -33.12 22.34 35.82
CA ALA A 254 -33.26 21.70 37.15
C ALA A 254 -34.70 21.28 37.61
N HIS A 255 -34.79 20.27 38.51
CA HIS A 255 -35.99 19.68 39.19
C HIS A 255 -36.83 18.61 38.42
N HIS A 256 -37.43 17.55 39.01
CA HIS A 256 -37.48 17.04 40.40
C HIS A 256 -37.86 15.52 40.48
N HIS A 257 -37.43 14.82 41.55
CA HIS A 257 -37.95 13.61 42.28
C HIS A 257 -38.57 12.40 41.54
N ASP A 258 -38.19 11.13 41.83
CA ASP A 258 -38.19 10.29 43.07
C ASP A 258 -39.58 9.76 43.53
N HIS A 259 -39.78 8.42 43.51
CA HIS A 259 -39.82 7.56 44.72
C HIS A 259 -40.40 6.12 44.55
N HIS A 260 -39.78 5.15 45.27
CA HIS A 260 -40.33 3.94 45.95
C HIS A 260 -41.03 2.81 45.14
N ASP A 261 -40.47 1.58 45.09
CA ASP A 261 -40.58 0.42 46.05
C ASP A 261 -41.76 -0.53 45.70
N GLU A 262 -41.82 -1.83 45.99
CA GLU A 262 -40.97 -2.78 46.74
C GLU A 262 -41.16 -4.23 46.20
N HIS A 263 -40.34 -5.22 46.61
CA HIS A 263 -40.53 -6.66 46.30
C HIS A 263 -41.28 -7.41 47.43
N PRO A 264 -41.86 -8.62 47.19
CA PRO A 264 -41.14 -9.87 47.53
C PRO A 264 -41.49 -11.14 46.68
N ARG A 265 -40.70 -12.22 46.86
CA ARG A 265 -40.96 -13.63 46.41
C ARG A 265 -41.16 -14.58 47.62
N PRO A 266 -41.79 -15.76 47.44
CA PRO A 266 -41.07 -17.08 47.38
C PRO A 266 -41.67 -18.03 46.29
N GLY A 267 -41.35 -19.32 46.09
CA GLY A 267 -40.37 -20.29 46.66
C GLY A 267 -40.68 -21.76 46.22
N VAL A 268 -39.96 -22.78 46.76
CA VAL A 268 -40.21 -24.26 46.63
C VAL A 268 -39.90 -24.85 45.21
N ARG A 269 -38.86 -25.68 44.97
CA ARG A 269 -38.60 -27.13 45.25
C ARG A 269 -39.58 -28.08 44.50
N HIS A 270 -39.23 -29.27 43.99
CA HIS A 270 -38.07 -30.18 44.17
C HIS A 270 -37.89 -31.13 42.94
N ASP A 271 -36.94 -32.08 43.03
CA ASP A 271 -36.78 -33.35 42.28
C ASP A 271 -35.96 -33.45 40.98
N ALA A 272 -35.16 -34.51 40.92
CA ALA A 272 -34.44 -35.10 39.77
C ALA A 272 -35.01 -36.52 39.50
N PRO A 273 -34.63 -37.23 38.42
CA PRO A 273 -33.49 -38.16 38.58
C PRO A 273 -32.68 -38.57 37.32
N ASP A 274 -31.57 -39.25 37.63
CA ASP A 274 -30.94 -40.40 36.95
C ASP A 274 -29.97 -40.23 35.75
N GLU A 275 -28.84 -40.93 35.88
CA GLU A 275 -27.81 -41.14 34.87
C GLU A 275 -27.89 -42.59 34.35
N SER A 276 -28.08 -42.82 33.05
CA SER A 276 -27.47 -44.01 32.44
C SER A 276 -27.30 -43.93 30.91
N LYS A 277 -26.21 -44.56 30.44
CA LYS A 277 -25.92 -44.97 29.04
C LYS A 277 -25.54 -43.86 28.05
N GLN A 278 -24.29 -43.38 28.18
CA GLN A 278 -23.50 -43.01 27.02
C GLN A 278 -23.36 -44.20 26.05
N ARG A 279 -23.97 -44.11 24.85
CA ARG A 279 -23.46 -44.76 23.63
C ARG A 279 -23.71 -43.88 22.40
N SER A 280 -22.73 -43.88 21.50
CA SER A 280 -22.62 -43.07 20.28
C SER A 280 -23.79 -43.20 19.29
N SER A 281 -24.18 -42.09 18.66
CA SER A 281 -25.07 -42.07 17.49
C SER A 281 -24.76 -40.96 16.47
N TRP A 282 -23.51 -40.92 15.98
CA TRP A 282 -23.31 -40.49 14.59
C TRP A 282 -23.82 -41.61 13.69
N HIS A 283 -24.64 -41.28 12.68
CA HIS A 283 -25.43 -42.19 11.82
C HIS A 283 -26.74 -42.72 12.45
N GLN A 284 -27.79 -41.90 12.41
CA GLN A 284 -29.09 -42.22 11.79
C GLN A 284 -30.14 -41.16 12.19
N ARG A 285 -30.23 -40.08 11.40
CA ARG A 285 -31.50 -39.42 11.13
C ARG A 285 -31.61 -39.26 9.62
N GLY A 286 -32.35 -40.18 9.01
CA GLY A 286 -32.52 -40.26 7.58
C GLY A 286 -33.33 -39.09 7.03
N LEU A 287 -33.20 -38.89 5.73
CA LEU A 287 -34.08 -38.03 4.93
C LEU A 287 -35.53 -38.50 5.06
N THR A 288 -36.32 -37.84 5.90
CA THR A 288 -37.78 -37.84 5.79
C THR A 288 -38.23 -36.50 5.26
N THR A 289 -37.98 -36.28 3.97
CA THR A 289 -38.60 -35.20 3.19
C THR A 289 -40.11 -35.39 3.18
N ARG A 290 -40.80 -34.81 4.18
CA ARG A 290 -42.23 -34.56 4.08
C ARG A 290 -42.40 -33.43 3.08
N ALA A 291 -42.49 -33.80 1.80
CA ALA A 291 -42.76 -32.88 0.70
C ALA A 291 -44.16 -32.28 0.89
N GLN A 292 -44.24 -31.17 1.62
CA GLN A 292 -45.37 -30.26 1.48
C GLN A 292 -45.22 -29.60 0.12
N THR A 293 -46.11 -29.98 -0.80
CA THR A 293 -46.33 -29.32 -2.07
C THR A 293 -46.94 -27.94 -1.85
N GLY A 294 -46.13 -27.02 -1.34
CA GLY A 294 -46.40 -25.58 -1.34
C GLY A 294 -45.40 -24.93 -2.29
N SER A 295 -45.89 -24.37 -3.39
CA SER A 295 -45.11 -23.51 -4.31
C SER A 295 -44.85 -22.13 -3.68
N GLY A 296 -44.46 -22.10 -2.41
CA GLY A 296 -44.02 -20.92 -1.68
C GLY A 296 -42.61 -20.57 -2.10
N GLY A 297 -42.45 -19.99 -3.29
CA GLY A 297 -41.26 -19.22 -3.59
C GLY A 297 -41.11 -18.12 -2.53
N LEU A 298 -39.86 -17.81 -2.14
CA LEU A 298 -39.59 -16.72 -1.20
C LEU A 298 -40.42 -15.49 -1.57
N THR A 299 -41.11 -14.91 -0.58
CA THR A 299 -41.86 -13.66 -0.74
C THR A 299 -40.94 -12.58 -1.29
N GLU A 300 -41.48 -11.53 -1.90
CA GLU A 300 -40.61 -10.47 -2.42
C GLU A 300 -39.75 -9.84 -1.30
N GLU A 301 -40.32 -9.69 -0.10
CA GLU A 301 -39.61 -9.35 1.13
C GLU A 301 -38.55 -10.39 1.52
N GLY A 302 -38.86 -11.69 1.44
CA GLY A 302 -37.89 -12.77 1.71
C GLY A 302 -36.75 -12.83 0.69
N ARG A 303 -36.99 -12.42 -0.56
CA ARG A 303 -35.93 -12.26 -1.57
C ARG A 303 -35.10 -11.01 -1.29
N ARG A 304 -35.73 -9.86 -1.03
CA ARG A 304 -35.05 -8.60 -0.65
C ARG A 304 -34.26 -8.75 0.66
N ALA A 305 -34.71 -9.56 1.62
CA ALA A 305 -33.97 -9.88 2.83
C ALA A 305 -32.78 -10.82 2.57
N ALA A 306 -32.90 -11.75 1.61
CA ALA A 306 -31.81 -12.61 1.17
C ALA A 306 -30.77 -11.88 0.31
N THR A 307 -31.18 -10.85 -0.44
CA THR A 307 -30.31 -9.97 -1.22
C THR A 307 -30.13 -8.62 -0.52
N ARG A 308 -29.12 -8.51 0.35
CA ARG A 308 -28.71 -7.22 0.95
C ARG A 308 -28.72 -6.12 -0.11
N ASP A 309 -29.34 -4.98 0.20
CA ASP A 309 -29.66 -3.96 -0.79
C ASP A 309 -28.42 -3.52 -1.57
N ALA A 310 -28.47 -3.65 -2.89
CA ALA A 310 -27.32 -3.41 -3.74
C ALA A 310 -27.01 -1.91 -3.86
N ALA A 311 -28.02 -1.05 -3.69
CA ALA A 311 -27.87 0.40 -3.80
C ALA A 311 -26.89 0.97 -2.76
N ASP A 312 -26.93 0.46 -1.52
CA ASP A 312 -26.04 0.91 -0.43
C ASP A 312 -24.57 0.48 -0.61
N LYS A 313 -24.30 -0.46 -1.51
CA LYS A 313 -22.94 -1.02 -1.74
C LYS A 313 -22.20 -0.42 -2.93
N PHE A 314 -22.87 0.33 -3.81
CA PHE A 314 -22.29 0.81 -5.07
C PHE A 314 -21.62 2.20 -4.99
N CYS A 315 -21.06 2.55 -3.84
CA CYS A 315 -20.05 3.61 -3.76
C CYS A 315 -18.67 2.98 -3.99
N ALA A 316 -18.21 2.97 -5.24
CA ALA A 316 -16.92 2.38 -5.64
C ALA A 316 -15.74 2.94 -4.81
N ASP A 317 -15.82 4.22 -4.44
CA ASP A 317 -14.84 4.94 -3.63
C ASP A 317 -14.65 4.38 -2.21
N LYS A 318 -15.57 3.52 -1.74
CA LYS A 318 -15.56 2.93 -0.38
C LYS A 318 -15.27 1.43 -0.33
N LEU A 319 -15.07 0.77 -1.48
CA LEU A 319 -14.86 -0.69 -1.52
C LEU A 319 -13.66 -1.16 -0.69
N PHE A 320 -12.61 -0.33 -0.60
CA PHE A 320 -11.38 -0.59 0.14
C PHE A 320 -11.21 0.30 1.38
N ASP A 321 -12.21 1.12 1.74
CA ASP A 321 -12.16 1.95 2.94
C ASP A 321 -12.31 1.09 4.20
N LEU A 322 -11.38 1.26 5.13
CA LEU A 322 -11.33 0.61 6.44
C LEU A 322 -11.49 1.60 7.59
N SER A 323 -11.87 2.85 7.32
CA SER A 323 -12.12 3.87 8.34
C SER A 323 -13.10 3.37 9.41
N GLY A 324 -12.69 3.48 10.69
CA GLY A 324 -13.45 2.96 11.84
C GLY A 324 -13.20 1.49 12.18
N SER A 325 -12.62 0.70 11.27
CA SER A 325 -12.21 -0.69 11.54
C SER A 325 -11.06 -0.75 12.56
N THR A 326 -10.88 -1.91 13.20
CA THR A 326 -9.71 -2.21 14.04
C THR A 326 -9.17 -3.59 13.71
N ALA A 327 -7.93 -3.65 13.21
CA ALA A 327 -7.26 -4.88 12.81
C ALA A 327 -6.31 -5.40 13.89
N PHE A 328 -6.52 -6.65 14.33
CA PHE A 328 -5.59 -7.38 15.19
C PHE A 328 -4.63 -8.18 14.30
N VAL A 329 -3.33 -7.95 14.42
CA VAL A 329 -2.31 -8.55 13.54
C VAL A 329 -1.32 -9.35 14.39
N THR A 330 -1.43 -10.69 14.35
CA THR A 330 -0.46 -11.55 15.05
C THR A 330 0.83 -11.66 14.24
N GLY A 331 1.99 -11.59 14.91
CA GLY A 331 3.28 -11.46 14.22
C GLY A 331 3.43 -10.11 13.51
N GLY A 332 2.67 -9.09 13.93
CA GLY A 332 2.59 -7.79 13.26
C GLY A 332 3.84 -6.92 13.36
N ALA A 333 4.83 -7.29 14.19
CA ALA A 333 6.02 -6.48 14.41
C ALA A 333 7.05 -6.56 13.27
N GLN A 334 6.94 -7.50 12.32
CA GLN A 334 7.90 -7.62 11.21
C GLN A 334 7.34 -8.35 9.98
N GLY A 335 8.06 -8.27 8.86
CA GLY A 335 7.80 -9.05 7.65
C GLY A 335 6.41 -8.84 7.05
N ILE A 336 5.74 -9.94 6.68
CA ILE A 336 4.39 -9.92 6.08
C ILE A 336 3.37 -9.27 7.03
N GLY A 337 3.44 -9.56 8.34
CA GLY A 337 2.53 -9.00 9.33
C GLY A 337 2.62 -7.47 9.40
N ALA A 338 3.84 -6.93 9.51
CA ALA A 338 4.06 -5.48 9.52
C ALA A 338 3.64 -4.80 8.21
N ALA A 339 3.97 -5.39 7.06
CA ALA A 339 3.59 -4.83 5.77
C ALA A 339 2.06 -4.76 5.60
N ILE A 340 1.34 -5.83 5.95
CA ILE A 340 -0.14 -5.83 5.94
C ILE A 340 -0.68 -4.81 6.95
N ALA A 341 -0.16 -4.76 8.17
CA ALA A 341 -0.59 -3.81 9.20
C ALA A 341 -0.52 -2.35 8.71
N LEU A 342 0.61 -1.95 8.14
CA LEU A 342 0.80 -0.61 7.56
C LEU A 342 -0.10 -0.38 6.32
N GLY A 343 -0.28 -1.42 5.49
CA GLY A 343 -1.17 -1.37 4.33
C GLY A 343 -2.64 -1.13 4.70
N LEU A 344 -3.14 -1.80 5.75
CA LEU A 344 -4.50 -1.61 6.28
C LEU A 344 -4.64 -0.23 6.95
N ALA A 345 -3.61 0.25 7.64
CA ALA A 345 -3.60 1.58 8.26
C ALA A 345 -3.73 2.71 7.23
N ARG A 346 -3.00 2.62 6.11
CA ARG A 346 -3.12 3.57 4.98
C ARG A 346 -4.54 3.67 4.42
N HIS A 347 -5.32 2.60 4.55
CA HIS A 347 -6.72 2.53 4.11
C HIS A 347 -7.73 2.85 5.24
N GLY A 348 -7.29 3.43 6.36
CA GLY A 348 -8.18 3.97 7.39
C GLY A 348 -8.30 3.15 8.68
N ALA A 349 -7.79 1.91 8.70
CA ALA A 349 -7.92 1.01 9.86
C ALA A 349 -7.08 1.47 11.07
N ASN A 350 -7.59 1.26 12.27
CA ASN A 350 -6.77 1.27 13.49
C ASN A 350 -6.07 -0.09 13.63
N ILE A 351 -4.86 -0.15 14.19
CA ILE A 351 -4.04 -1.36 14.20
C ILE A 351 -3.67 -1.80 15.61
N VAL A 352 -3.78 -3.10 15.88
CA VAL A 352 -3.21 -3.75 17.06
C VAL A 352 -2.10 -4.70 16.60
N ILE A 353 -0.88 -4.42 17.03
CA ILE A 353 0.28 -5.28 16.81
C ILE A 353 0.37 -6.28 17.97
N ALA A 354 0.16 -7.56 17.68
CA ALA A 354 0.22 -8.64 18.65
C ALA A 354 1.46 -9.52 18.36
N ASP A 355 2.48 -9.44 19.22
CA ASP A 355 3.74 -10.15 19.03
C ASP A 355 4.29 -10.67 20.36
N ILE A 356 5.18 -11.66 20.34
CA ILE A 356 5.63 -12.37 21.54
C ILE A 356 6.74 -11.62 22.29
N ALA A 357 7.67 -10.97 21.57
CA ALA A 357 8.89 -10.38 22.13
C ALA A 357 9.60 -9.35 21.23
N ASN A 358 8.90 -8.66 20.33
CA ASN A 358 9.48 -7.67 19.41
C ASN A 358 9.00 -6.24 19.73
N GLU A 359 9.14 -5.78 20.97
CA GLU A 359 8.65 -4.46 21.41
C GLU A 359 9.21 -3.29 20.60
N ASP A 360 10.52 -3.25 20.36
CA ASP A 360 11.16 -2.15 19.61
C ASP A 360 10.62 -2.05 18.17
N LYS A 361 10.57 -3.19 17.44
CA LYS A 361 10.01 -3.23 16.09
C LYS A 361 8.51 -3.00 16.06
N ALA A 362 7.78 -3.44 17.09
CA ALA A 362 6.37 -3.12 17.22
C ALA A 362 6.16 -1.62 17.45
N ALA A 363 7.06 -0.95 18.18
CA ALA A 363 7.05 0.50 18.34
C ALA A 363 7.30 1.22 17.01
N GLU A 364 8.27 0.77 16.19
CA GLU A 364 8.46 1.30 14.82
C GLU A 364 7.16 1.23 13.99
N VAL A 365 6.47 0.08 14.00
CA VAL A 365 5.19 -0.10 13.29
C VAL A 365 4.08 0.76 13.90
N VAL A 366 3.99 0.86 15.24
CA VAL A 366 3.03 1.72 15.95
C VAL A 366 3.21 3.18 15.55
N THR A 367 4.43 3.72 15.62
CA THR A 367 4.75 5.09 15.22
C THR A 367 4.43 5.35 13.74
N ALA A 368 4.72 4.39 12.86
CA ALA A 368 4.38 4.51 11.44
C ALA A 368 2.86 4.48 11.17
N VAL A 369 2.05 3.79 11.99
CA VAL A 369 0.58 3.83 11.93
C VAL A 369 0.04 5.15 12.51
N GLU A 370 0.62 5.64 13.60
CA GLU A 370 0.25 6.92 14.21
C GLU A 370 0.56 8.11 13.29
N ALA A 371 1.67 8.05 12.54
CA ALA A 371 2.00 9.02 11.49
C ALA A 371 0.97 9.08 10.35
N LEU A 372 0.20 8.02 10.13
CA LEU A 372 -0.95 7.98 9.21
C LEU A 372 -2.25 8.51 9.85
N GLY A 373 -2.15 9.13 11.04
CA GLY A 373 -3.29 9.63 11.80
C GLY A 373 -4.28 8.53 12.21
N ARG A 374 -3.82 7.28 12.33
CA ARG A 374 -4.60 6.13 12.81
C ARG A 374 -4.17 5.81 14.23
N ARG A 375 -5.03 5.16 15.01
CA ARG A 375 -4.63 4.68 16.34
C ARG A 375 -3.89 3.36 16.21
N ALA A 376 -2.84 3.19 17.00
CA ALA A 376 -2.13 1.93 17.11
C ALA A 376 -1.94 1.50 18.58
N ALA A 377 -1.77 0.20 18.79
CA ALA A 377 -1.39 -0.36 20.08
C ALA A 377 -0.54 -1.61 19.89
N PHE A 378 0.54 -1.73 20.67
CA PHE A 378 1.21 -3.02 20.87
C PHE A 378 0.56 -3.77 22.04
N VAL A 379 0.42 -5.10 21.92
CA VAL A 379 0.10 -6.03 23.01
C VAL A 379 1.00 -7.26 22.93
N GLN A 380 1.52 -7.71 24.08
CA GLN A 380 2.32 -8.93 24.13
C GLN A 380 1.42 -10.16 23.97
N CYS A 381 1.70 -11.02 23.00
CA CYS A 381 0.86 -12.16 22.65
C CYS A 381 1.67 -13.39 22.23
N ASP A 382 1.71 -14.40 23.08
CA ASP A 382 2.12 -15.76 22.70
C ASP A 382 0.88 -16.55 22.23
N VAL A 383 0.71 -16.61 20.91
CA VAL A 383 -0.45 -17.26 20.26
C VAL A 383 -0.59 -18.74 20.59
N ARG A 384 0.50 -19.43 20.99
CA ARG A 384 0.46 -20.85 21.39
C ARG A 384 -0.45 -21.08 22.60
N ARG A 385 -0.58 -20.07 23.48
CA ARG A 385 -1.36 -20.19 24.71
C ARG A 385 -2.66 -19.41 24.58
N ARG A 386 -3.77 -20.15 24.47
CA ARG A 386 -5.11 -19.59 24.29
C ARG A 386 -5.47 -18.52 25.32
N SER A 387 -5.18 -18.75 26.60
CA SER A 387 -5.44 -17.77 27.68
C SER A 387 -4.64 -16.48 27.55
N LEU A 388 -3.41 -16.53 27.00
CA LEU A 388 -2.63 -15.32 26.71
C LEU A 388 -3.18 -14.59 25.48
N THR A 389 -3.66 -15.33 24.47
CA THR A 389 -4.28 -14.74 23.29
C THR A 389 -5.58 -14.02 23.63
N ASP A 390 -6.44 -14.66 24.44
CA ASP A 390 -7.68 -14.06 24.97
C ASP A 390 -7.36 -12.80 25.81
N ALA A 391 -6.32 -12.85 26.66
CA ALA A 391 -5.88 -11.70 27.45
C ALA A 391 -5.35 -10.54 26.58
N ALA A 392 -4.56 -10.82 25.55
CA ALA A 392 -4.00 -9.81 24.64
C ALA A 392 -5.09 -9.09 23.83
N VAL A 393 -6.13 -9.81 23.37
CA VAL A 393 -7.30 -9.18 22.72
C VAL A 393 -8.08 -8.31 23.71
N LEU A 394 -8.28 -8.75 24.95
CA LEU A 394 -8.93 -7.93 25.99
C LEU A 394 -8.11 -6.69 26.36
N GLU A 395 -6.78 -6.79 26.38
CA GLU A 395 -5.88 -5.65 26.56
C GLU A 395 -5.97 -4.67 25.39
N SER A 396 -6.01 -5.18 24.15
CA SER A 396 -6.15 -4.32 22.98
C SER A 396 -7.49 -3.60 22.97
N VAL A 397 -8.58 -4.25 23.40
CA VAL A 397 -9.90 -3.59 23.54
C VAL A 397 -9.85 -2.45 24.56
N LYS A 398 -9.07 -2.59 25.65
CA LYS A 398 -8.87 -1.50 26.63
C LYS A 398 -8.06 -0.35 26.03
N LYS A 399 -6.94 -0.63 25.34
CA LYS A 399 -6.09 0.37 24.70
C LYS A 399 -6.81 1.11 23.55
N MET A 400 -7.62 0.40 22.77
CA MET A 400 -8.29 0.93 21.58
C MET A 400 -9.73 1.40 21.84
N GLY A 401 -10.31 1.13 23.01
CA GLY A 401 -11.71 1.43 23.34
C GLY A 401 -12.76 0.66 22.51
N VAL A 402 -12.33 -0.16 21.56
CA VAL A 402 -13.15 -0.93 20.63
C VAL A 402 -12.46 -2.27 20.37
N GLY A 403 -13.25 -3.32 20.14
CA GLY A 403 -12.71 -4.64 19.79
C GLY A 403 -12.34 -4.76 18.32
N PRO A 404 -11.46 -5.71 17.96
CA PRO A 404 -11.09 -5.93 16.57
C PRO A 404 -12.25 -6.54 15.77
N ASP A 405 -12.45 -6.03 14.56
CA ASP A 405 -13.35 -6.58 13.54
C ASP A 405 -12.60 -7.14 12.33
N ILE A 406 -11.28 -6.92 12.25
CA ILE A 406 -10.36 -7.55 11.31
C ILE A 406 -9.32 -8.34 12.10
N LEU A 407 -9.02 -9.57 11.66
CA LEU A 407 -7.88 -10.38 12.13
C LEU A 407 -6.99 -10.73 10.95
N VAL A 408 -5.70 -10.43 11.07
CA VAL A 408 -4.64 -10.97 10.22
C VAL A 408 -3.78 -11.90 11.07
N ALA A 409 -4.01 -13.20 10.93
CA ALA A 409 -3.23 -14.22 11.63
C ALA A 409 -1.96 -14.53 10.81
N SER A 410 -0.91 -13.74 11.07
CA SER A 410 0.38 -13.81 10.37
C SER A 410 1.52 -14.43 11.20
N ALA A 411 1.32 -14.66 12.50
CA ALA A 411 2.32 -15.33 13.34
C ALA A 411 2.64 -16.73 12.80
N GLY A 412 3.93 -17.06 12.69
CA GLY A 412 4.34 -18.37 12.22
C GLY A 412 5.85 -18.62 12.20
N VAL A 413 6.23 -19.89 12.20
CA VAL A 413 7.61 -20.39 12.18
C VAL A 413 7.76 -21.54 11.17
N ILE A 414 8.94 -21.69 10.55
CA ILE A 414 9.30 -22.91 9.79
C ILE A 414 9.65 -24.09 10.71
N GLY A 415 10.18 -23.81 11.90
CA GLY A 415 10.95 -24.79 12.67
C GLY A 415 12.38 -24.91 12.13
N ARG A 416 12.99 -26.09 12.22
CA ARG A 416 14.33 -26.36 11.67
C ARG A 416 14.23 -26.90 10.24
N LEU A 417 15.28 -26.65 9.45
CA LEU A 417 15.45 -27.28 8.14
C LEU A 417 16.16 -28.64 8.32
N GLU A 418 15.41 -29.73 8.20
CA GLU A 418 15.91 -31.08 8.49
C GLU A 418 15.30 -32.13 7.54
N ARG A 419 15.83 -33.37 7.57
CA ARG A 419 15.27 -34.48 6.77
C ARG A 419 13.94 -34.91 7.37
N ALA A 420 13.00 -35.35 6.53
CA ALA A 420 11.63 -35.70 6.92
C ALA A 420 11.55 -36.69 8.10
N GLU A 421 12.43 -37.70 8.09
CA GLU A 421 12.54 -38.76 9.10
C GLU A 421 13.34 -38.36 10.34
N GLN A 422 13.91 -37.15 10.38
CA GLN A 422 14.64 -36.61 11.53
C GLN A 422 13.80 -35.64 12.37
N VAL A 423 12.68 -35.15 11.84
CA VAL A 423 11.78 -34.19 12.49
C VAL A 423 11.36 -34.70 13.87
N SER A 424 11.91 -34.07 14.91
CA SER A 424 11.59 -34.37 16.30
C SER A 424 10.11 -34.09 16.63
N HIS A 425 9.55 -34.84 17.60
CA HIS A 425 8.18 -34.59 18.08
C HIS A 425 8.02 -33.18 18.64
N ASP A 426 9.03 -32.65 19.34
CA ASP A 426 9.02 -31.30 19.90
C ASP A 426 9.01 -30.23 18.80
N GLY A 427 9.85 -30.39 17.76
CA GLY A 427 9.87 -29.48 16.62
C GLY A 427 8.59 -29.54 15.78
N TRP A 428 7.98 -30.72 15.64
CA TRP A 428 6.66 -30.86 15.03
C TRP A 428 5.59 -30.11 15.84
N THR A 429 5.55 -30.35 17.16
CA THR A 429 4.59 -29.74 18.09
C THR A 429 4.74 -28.23 18.13
N GLU A 430 5.97 -27.69 18.23
CA GLU A 430 6.24 -26.25 18.20
C GLU A 430 5.65 -25.59 16.94
N VAL A 431 5.92 -26.16 15.76
CA VAL A 431 5.44 -25.62 14.48
C VAL A 431 3.91 -25.65 14.39
N PHE A 432 3.26 -26.72 14.85
CA PHE A 432 1.80 -26.79 14.89
C PHE A 432 1.18 -25.84 15.92
N SER A 433 1.76 -25.72 17.12
CA SER A 433 1.25 -24.85 18.16
C SER A 433 1.33 -23.37 17.82
N VAL A 434 2.37 -22.94 17.08
CA VAL A 434 2.41 -21.56 16.56
C VAL A 434 1.49 -21.41 15.35
N ASN A 435 1.67 -22.25 14.31
CA ASN A 435 1.07 -21.98 13.00
C ASN A 435 -0.43 -22.30 12.95
N VAL A 436 -0.89 -23.38 13.60
CA VAL A 436 -2.28 -23.87 13.52
C VAL A 436 -3.05 -23.47 14.76
N GLU A 437 -2.59 -23.88 15.94
CA GLU A 437 -3.28 -23.60 17.20
C GLU A 437 -3.26 -22.09 17.47
N GLY A 438 -2.14 -21.41 17.23
CA GLY A 438 -2.04 -19.96 17.34
C GLY A 438 -2.98 -19.18 16.41
N SER A 439 -3.12 -19.63 15.16
CA SER A 439 -4.08 -19.05 14.21
C SER A 439 -5.52 -19.23 14.68
N TYR A 440 -5.89 -20.42 15.16
CA TYR A 440 -7.22 -20.70 15.70
C TYR A 440 -7.49 -19.93 17.01
N ASN A 441 -6.52 -19.85 17.91
CA ASN A 441 -6.61 -19.11 19.17
C ASN A 441 -6.90 -17.63 18.92
N ALA A 442 -6.20 -17.00 17.97
CA ALA A 442 -6.43 -15.61 17.59
C ALA A 442 -7.82 -15.41 16.97
N ALA A 443 -8.25 -16.31 16.08
CA ALA A 443 -9.58 -16.26 15.47
C ALA A 443 -10.70 -16.40 16.51
N HIS A 444 -10.56 -17.34 17.44
CA HIS A 444 -11.52 -17.52 18.52
C HIS A 444 -11.53 -16.31 19.49
N ALA A 445 -10.38 -15.72 19.81
CA ALA A 445 -10.31 -14.55 20.68
C ALA A 445 -10.98 -13.32 20.05
N CYS A 446 -10.87 -13.14 18.73
CA CYS A 446 -11.48 -12.02 18.01
C CYS A 446 -12.98 -12.22 17.72
N TYR A 447 -13.45 -13.47 17.56
CA TYR A 447 -14.85 -13.81 17.25
C TYR A 447 -15.92 -13.03 18.04
N PRO A 448 -15.91 -12.96 19.40
CA PRO A 448 -16.94 -12.23 20.15
C PRO A 448 -16.95 -10.72 19.85
N HIS A 449 -15.82 -10.14 19.45
CA HIS A 449 -15.73 -8.74 19.05
C HIS A 449 -16.28 -8.49 17.65
N MET A 450 -16.01 -9.40 16.70
CA MET A 450 -16.61 -9.39 15.35
C MET A 450 -18.13 -9.54 15.40
N VAL A 451 -18.65 -10.49 16.21
CA VAL A 451 -20.10 -10.63 16.44
C VAL A 451 -20.70 -9.34 17.00
N LYS A 452 -20.04 -8.71 17.99
CA LYS A 452 -20.49 -7.42 18.55
C LYS A 452 -20.46 -6.28 17.53
N ALA A 453 -19.52 -6.29 16.59
CA ALA A 453 -19.43 -5.33 15.50
C ALA A 453 -20.43 -5.60 14.36
N GLY A 454 -21.12 -6.75 14.35
CA GLY A 454 -22.02 -7.17 13.27
C GLY A 454 -21.31 -7.48 11.95
N ARG A 455 -19.97 -7.58 11.96
CA ARG A 455 -19.12 -7.92 10.81
C ARG A 455 -17.79 -8.48 11.28
N GLY A 456 -17.15 -9.32 10.47
CA GLY A 456 -15.77 -9.73 10.71
C GLY A 456 -15.03 -10.12 9.45
N LYS A 457 -13.72 -9.87 9.42
CA LYS A 457 -12.80 -10.34 8.38
C LYS A 457 -11.64 -11.08 9.02
N VAL A 458 -11.43 -12.33 8.65
CA VAL A 458 -10.29 -13.14 9.11
C VAL A 458 -9.44 -13.54 7.91
N VAL A 459 -8.15 -13.22 7.97
CA VAL A 459 -7.14 -13.55 6.96
C VAL A 459 -6.06 -14.40 7.60
N PHE A 460 -6.00 -15.68 7.23
CA PHE A 460 -4.89 -16.58 7.61
C PHE A 460 -3.74 -16.46 6.61
N ILE A 461 -2.50 -16.36 7.11
CA ILE A 461 -1.31 -16.42 6.27
C ILE A 461 -0.78 -17.86 6.23
N SER A 462 -1.12 -18.58 5.16
CA SER A 462 -0.64 -19.93 4.86
C SER A 462 0.69 -19.88 4.09
N SER A 463 0.89 -20.72 3.07
CA SER A 463 2.02 -20.73 2.13
C SER A 463 1.71 -21.70 0.99
N ILE A 464 2.31 -21.49 -0.20
CA ILE A 464 2.29 -22.50 -1.27
C ILE A 464 2.90 -23.85 -0.85
N ALA A 465 3.74 -23.88 0.20
CA ALA A 465 4.23 -25.11 0.80
C ALA A 465 3.09 -25.99 1.35
N GLY A 466 1.97 -25.39 1.76
CA GLY A 466 0.79 -26.11 2.25
C GLY A 466 0.01 -26.88 1.17
N ILE A 467 0.20 -26.54 -0.11
CA ILE A 467 -0.44 -27.22 -1.25
C ILE A 467 0.53 -28.01 -2.14
N ARG A 468 1.84 -27.66 -2.12
CA ARG A 468 2.89 -28.36 -2.89
C ARG A 468 3.71 -29.35 -2.07
N GLY A 469 3.71 -29.21 -0.74
CA GLY A 469 4.69 -29.84 0.13
C GLY A 469 6.08 -29.16 0.07
N ALA A 470 6.93 -29.46 1.06
CA ALA A 470 8.31 -29.00 1.10
C ALA A 470 9.19 -30.02 1.86
N GLY A 471 10.09 -30.71 1.14
CA GLY A 471 10.76 -31.91 1.65
C GLY A 471 11.69 -31.72 2.85
N THR A 472 12.24 -30.51 3.06
CA THR A 472 13.07 -30.15 4.22
C THR A 472 12.31 -29.38 5.30
N GLN A 473 10.98 -29.29 5.17
CA GLN A 473 10.10 -28.44 5.97
C GLN A 473 8.74 -29.13 6.20
N VAL A 474 8.75 -30.44 6.50
CA VAL A 474 7.53 -31.27 6.51
C VAL A 474 6.50 -30.79 7.52
N ALA A 475 6.90 -30.50 8.76
CA ALA A 475 6.01 -29.94 9.78
C ALA A 475 5.43 -28.59 9.36
N TYR A 476 6.24 -27.71 8.75
CA TYR A 476 5.79 -26.42 8.25
C TYR A 476 4.75 -26.57 7.14
N ALA A 477 5.05 -27.37 6.11
CA ALA A 477 4.13 -27.65 5.01
C ALA A 477 2.80 -28.22 5.51
N ALA A 478 2.85 -29.22 6.40
CA ALA A 478 1.65 -29.79 7.01
C ALA A 478 0.86 -28.75 7.82
N SER A 479 1.53 -27.93 8.65
CA SER A 479 0.88 -26.89 9.46
C SER A 479 0.22 -25.79 8.60
N LYS A 480 0.86 -25.35 7.52
CA LYS A 480 0.29 -24.36 6.60
C LYS A 480 -0.84 -24.96 5.76
N GLY A 481 -0.72 -26.23 5.37
CA GLY A 481 -1.80 -26.99 4.74
C GLY A 481 -3.05 -27.13 5.65
N ALA A 482 -2.88 -27.29 6.96
CA ALA A 482 -3.99 -27.39 7.91
C ALA A 482 -4.83 -26.11 8.03
N LEU A 483 -4.29 -24.94 7.68
CA LEU A 483 -5.04 -23.67 7.69
C LEU A 483 -6.13 -23.60 6.61
N LEU A 484 -5.97 -24.33 5.51
CA LEU A 484 -6.91 -24.34 4.38
C LEU A 484 -8.29 -24.94 4.75
N PRO A 485 -8.40 -26.17 5.30
CA PRO A 485 -9.67 -26.69 5.79
C PRO A 485 -10.16 -25.92 7.01
N LEU A 486 -9.28 -25.44 7.91
CA LEU A 486 -9.67 -24.59 9.05
C LEU A 486 -10.40 -23.33 8.58
N SER A 487 -9.87 -22.62 7.58
CA SER A 487 -10.49 -21.43 6.98
C SER A 487 -11.88 -21.72 6.45
N ARG A 488 -12.06 -22.83 5.70
CA ARG A 488 -13.37 -23.24 5.17
C ARG A 488 -14.35 -23.63 6.28
N SER A 489 -13.91 -24.32 7.32
CA SER A 489 -14.74 -24.69 8.46
C SER A 489 -15.23 -23.46 9.23
N LEU A 490 -14.36 -22.49 9.50
CA LEU A 490 -14.73 -21.25 10.18
C LEU A 490 -15.61 -20.34 9.31
N ALA A 491 -15.34 -20.25 8.01
CA ALA A 491 -16.20 -19.56 7.04
C ALA A 491 -17.64 -20.11 7.05
N SER A 492 -17.79 -21.44 7.05
CA SER A 492 -19.08 -22.11 7.13
C SER A 492 -19.77 -21.92 8.50
N ALA A 493 -19.00 -21.94 9.59
CA ALA A 493 -19.53 -21.80 10.95
C ALA A 493 -19.99 -20.37 11.29
N TRP A 494 -19.28 -19.35 10.80
CA TRP A 494 -19.44 -17.95 11.20
C TRP A 494 -20.06 -17.05 10.11
N GLY A 495 -20.32 -17.57 8.90
CA GLY A 495 -20.91 -16.79 7.81
C GLY A 495 -22.29 -16.19 8.15
N LYS A 496 -23.09 -16.88 8.98
CA LYS A 496 -24.37 -16.38 9.50
C LYS A 496 -24.21 -15.13 10.39
N ASP A 497 -23.05 -14.97 11.02
CA ASP A 497 -22.70 -13.87 11.92
C ASP A 497 -21.99 -12.74 11.15
N ASN A 498 -22.04 -12.78 9.81
CA ASN A 498 -21.39 -11.85 8.88
C ASN A 498 -19.86 -11.79 9.00
N ILE A 499 -19.23 -12.93 9.29
CA ILE A 499 -17.77 -13.06 9.38
C ILE A 499 -17.26 -13.84 8.17
N GLN A 500 -16.39 -13.21 7.36
CA GLN A 500 -15.70 -13.87 6.25
C GLN A 500 -14.33 -14.37 6.70
N VAL A 501 -13.97 -15.61 6.33
CA VAL A 501 -12.71 -16.26 6.73
C VAL A 501 -12.00 -16.80 5.50
N ASN A 502 -10.86 -16.21 5.16
CA ASN A 502 -10.11 -16.49 3.93
C ASN A 502 -8.62 -16.71 4.23
N THR A 503 -7.90 -17.30 3.27
CA THR A 503 -6.48 -17.65 3.42
C THR A 503 -5.64 -17.07 2.27
N LEU A 504 -4.54 -16.41 2.60
CA LEU A 504 -3.49 -16.05 1.64
C LEU A 504 -2.42 -17.14 1.63
N LEU A 505 -1.91 -17.47 0.45
CA LEU A 505 -0.86 -18.47 0.23
C LEU A 505 0.37 -17.80 -0.40
N PRO A 506 1.27 -17.21 0.41
CA PRO A 506 2.52 -16.63 -0.07
C PRO A 506 3.44 -17.65 -0.75
N GLY A 507 4.11 -17.20 -1.82
CA GLY A 507 5.27 -17.86 -2.42
C GLY A 507 6.57 -17.58 -1.68
N ALA A 508 7.67 -17.46 -2.43
CA ALA A 508 8.92 -16.94 -1.88
C ALA A 508 8.82 -15.42 -1.69
N ILE A 509 8.78 -14.96 -0.44
CA ILE A 509 8.71 -13.53 -0.09
C ILE A 509 9.97 -13.12 0.68
N ASN A 510 10.66 -12.09 0.19
CA ASN A 510 11.82 -11.48 0.82
C ASN A 510 11.42 -10.84 2.16
N THR A 511 11.83 -11.53 3.23
CA THR A 511 11.59 -11.21 4.65
C THR A 511 12.76 -11.79 5.44
N PRO A 512 13.00 -11.39 6.70
CA PRO A 512 14.10 -11.93 7.52
C PRO A 512 14.18 -13.47 7.57
N PHE A 513 13.02 -14.12 7.44
CA PHE A 513 12.80 -15.56 7.34
C PHE A 513 13.38 -16.23 6.08
N LEU A 514 13.50 -15.50 4.96
CA LEU A 514 14.04 -16.00 3.70
C LEU A 514 15.54 -15.69 3.50
N ASN A 515 16.10 -14.74 4.25
CA ASN A 515 17.47 -14.22 4.06
C ASN A 515 18.55 -15.31 3.97
N THR A 516 18.46 -16.38 4.76
CA THR A 516 19.41 -17.51 4.72
C THR A 516 19.28 -18.39 3.47
N MET A 517 18.14 -18.35 2.77
CA MET A 517 17.98 -19.02 1.47
C MET A 517 18.46 -18.13 0.31
N LEU A 518 18.36 -16.80 0.44
CA LEU A 518 18.84 -15.82 -0.55
C LEU A 518 20.36 -15.76 -0.64
N ALA A 519 21.07 -16.01 0.48
CA ALA A 519 22.53 -16.00 0.55
C ALA A 519 23.24 -17.09 -0.27
N ASN A 520 22.51 -18.01 -0.93
CA ASN A 520 23.08 -19.04 -1.80
C ASN A 520 22.64 -18.80 -3.25
N PRO A 521 23.54 -18.33 -4.14
CA PRO A 521 23.18 -17.99 -5.53
C PRO A 521 22.53 -19.13 -6.32
N ARG A 522 22.98 -20.38 -6.16
CA ARG A 522 22.37 -21.55 -6.84
C ARG A 522 20.95 -21.83 -6.33
N LYS A 523 20.69 -21.57 -5.05
CA LYS A 523 19.36 -21.73 -4.46
C LYS A 523 18.42 -20.61 -4.87
N LEU A 524 18.95 -19.39 -4.99
CA LEU A 524 18.24 -18.24 -5.54
C LEU A 524 17.84 -18.48 -7.01
N GLU A 525 18.79 -18.87 -7.86
CA GLU A 525 18.56 -19.25 -9.27
C GLU A 525 17.51 -20.39 -9.39
N TYR A 526 17.63 -21.43 -8.56
CA TYR A 526 16.66 -22.53 -8.49
C TYR A 526 15.23 -22.04 -8.14
N ILE A 527 15.11 -21.05 -7.24
CA ILE A 527 13.82 -20.46 -6.85
C ILE A 527 13.27 -19.58 -7.99
N LEU A 528 14.09 -18.70 -8.57
CA LEU A 528 13.70 -17.79 -9.65
C LEU A 528 13.23 -18.53 -10.89
N GLY A 529 13.93 -19.61 -11.30
CA GLY A 529 13.53 -20.48 -12.41
C GLY A 529 12.23 -21.28 -12.19
N ARG A 530 11.52 -21.04 -11.08
CA ARG A 530 10.22 -21.63 -10.74
C ARG A 530 9.14 -20.58 -10.45
N ILE A 531 9.42 -19.30 -10.64
CA ILE A 531 8.46 -18.21 -10.47
C ILE A 531 8.24 -17.55 -11.83
N PRO A 532 7.07 -17.72 -12.48
CA PRO A 532 6.74 -17.08 -13.76
C PRO A 532 7.01 -15.57 -13.84
N LEU A 533 6.78 -14.82 -12.76
CA LEU A 533 7.10 -13.38 -12.71
C LEU A 533 8.61 -13.05 -12.62
N GLY A 534 9.50 -14.05 -12.62
CA GLY A 534 10.96 -13.86 -12.67
C GLY A 534 11.59 -13.20 -11.44
N ARG A 535 10.81 -12.94 -10.37
CA ARG A 535 11.26 -12.25 -9.15
C ARG A 535 10.74 -12.93 -7.89
N ILE A 536 11.46 -12.74 -6.79
CA ILE A 536 10.96 -13.03 -5.44
C ILE A 536 10.00 -11.91 -5.03
N GLY A 537 8.94 -12.26 -4.29
CA GLY A 537 7.99 -11.28 -3.78
C GLY A 537 8.59 -10.42 -2.66
N VAL A 538 8.07 -9.24 -2.42
CA VAL A 538 8.34 -8.43 -1.23
C VAL A 538 7.15 -8.47 -0.29
N ALA A 539 7.32 -8.12 0.99
CA ALA A 539 6.22 -8.17 1.96
C ALA A 539 5.02 -7.28 1.53
N GLN A 540 5.28 -6.22 0.76
CA GLN A 540 4.30 -5.31 0.18
C GLN A 540 3.41 -5.96 -0.89
N ASP A 541 3.87 -7.02 -1.59
CA ASP A 541 3.02 -7.77 -2.54
C ASP A 541 1.82 -8.45 -1.84
N MET A 542 1.91 -8.66 -0.52
CA MET A 542 0.82 -9.21 0.28
C MET A 542 -0.28 -8.18 0.63
N VAL A 543 0.00 -6.88 0.51
CA VAL A 543 -0.89 -5.80 0.98
C VAL A 543 -2.19 -5.76 0.19
N GLY A 544 -2.13 -5.74 -1.14
CA GLY A 544 -3.33 -5.69 -1.99
C GLY A 544 -4.29 -6.86 -1.74
N PRO A 545 -3.83 -8.12 -1.79
CA PRO A 545 -4.64 -9.29 -1.47
C PRO A 545 -5.21 -9.28 -0.03
N ALA A 546 -4.42 -8.83 0.96
CA ALA A 546 -4.90 -8.73 2.34
C ALA A 546 -5.96 -7.63 2.52
N LEU A 547 -5.76 -6.46 1.91
CA LEU A 547 -6.70 -5.35 1.89
C LEU A 547 -8.03 -5.75 1.23
N PHE A 548 -7.98 -6.44 0.09
CA PHE A 548 -9.17 -6.99 -0.55
C PHE A 548 -9.96 -7.89 0.42
N LEU A 549 -9.30 -8.86 1.06
CA LEU A 549 -9.92 -9.77 2.02
C LEU A 549 -10.34 -9.12 3.35
N ALA A 550 -9.82 -7.93 3.67
CA ALA A 550 -10.14 -7.17 4.88
C ALA A 550 -11.20 -6.08 4.68
N SER A 551 -11.63 -5.82 3.45
CA SER A 551 -12.50 -4.69 3.08
C SER A 551 -13.85 -5.12 2.53
N HIS A 552 -14.71 -4.14 2.19
CA HIS A 552 -16.03 -4.39 1.63
C HIS A 552 -16.00 -5.05 0.24
N ALA A 553 -14.90 -4.91 -0.49
CA ALA A 553 -14.65 -5.60 -1.76
C ALA A 553 -14.77 -7.14 -1.68
N SER A 554 -14.58 -7.73 -0.49
CA SER A 554 -14.70 -9.18 -0.25
C SER A 554 -15.96 -9.60 0.53
N ASP A 555 -16.99 -8.76 0.63
CA ASP A 555 -18.21 -9.06 1.42
C ASP A 555 -18.97 -10.33 0.98
N TYR A 556 -18.68 -10.86 -0.22
CA TYR A 556 -19.23 -12.13 -0.72
C TYR A 556 -18.15 -13.20 -1.00
N VAL A 557 -16.94 -13.02 -0.45
CA VAL A 557 -15.81 -13.96 -0.57
C VAL A 557 -15.48 -14.51 0.81
N THR A 558 -15.75 -15.80 1.03
CA THR A 558 -15.45 -16.50 2.28
C THR A 558 -15.08 -17.96 1.99
N GLY A 559 -14.17 -18.54 2.78
CA GLY A 559 -13.61 -19.88 2.55
C GLY A 559 -12.64 -19.95 1.36
N ALA A 560 -12.20 -18.81 0.82
CA ALA A 560 -11.34 -18.73 -0.35
C ALA A 560 -9.85 -18.82 -0.01
N GLU A 561 -9.09 -19.25 -1.01
CA GLU A 561 -7.62 -19.38 -1.00
C GLU A 561 -7.06 -18.51 -2.13
N ILE A 562 -6.22 -17.53 -1.82
CA ILE A 562 -5.59 -16.65 -2.79
C ILE A 562 -4.08 -16.89 -2.82
N LEU A 563 -3.58 -17.33 -3.97
CA LEU A 563 -2.13 -17.47 -4.22
C LEU A 563 -1.49 -16.09 -4.40
N VAL A 564 -0.38 -15.86 -3.70
CA VAL A 564 0.42 -14.63 -3.81
C VAL A 564 1.89 -15.03 -3.96
N ASP A 565 2.21 -15.60 -5.12
CA ASP A 565 3.42 -16.41 -5.33
C ASP A 565 4.12 -16.17 -6.67
N GLY A 566 3.72 -15.13 -7.41
CA GLY A 566 4.23 -14.84 -8.76
C GLY A 566 3.96 -15.94 -9.78
N GLY A 567 2.93 -16.76 -9.57
CA GLY A 567 2.57 -17.91 -10.39
C GLY A 567 3.34 -19.19 -10.06
N GLY A 568 4.15 -19.21 -8.99
CA GLY A 568 5.04 -20.32 -8.66
C GLY A 568 4.34 -21.67 -8.50
N ALA A 569 3.09 -21.71 -8.04
CA ALA A 569 2.26 -22.90 -7.91
C ALA A 569 1.48 -23.25 -9.20
N ALA A 570 1.37 -22.35 -10.18
CA ALA A 570 0.62 -22.58 -11.41
C ALA A 570 1.33 -23.56 -12.36
N LEU A 571 2.67 -23.60 -12.35
CA LEU A 571 3.48 -24.49 -13.18
C LEU A 571 4.65 -25.13 -12.40
N PRO A 572 4.80 -26.47 -12.38
CA PRO A 572 5.99 -27.12 -11.85
C PRO A 572 7.22 -27.01 -12.74
N MET A 573 7.06 -26.63 -14.02
CA MET A 573 8.10 -26.69 -15.06
C MET A 573 8.22 -25.37 -15.82
N LEU A 574 9.14 -24.51 -15.36
CA LEU A 574 9.70 -23.41 -16.13
C LEU A 574 11.23 -23.55 -16.36
N ALA A 575 11.81 -24.68 -15.95
CA ALA A 575 13.01 -25.17 -16.61
C ALA A 575 12.60 -25.65 -18.02
N ALA A 576 12.79 -24.77 -19.01
CA ALA A 576 12.48 -24.94 -20.42
C ALA A 576 10.99 -25.12 -20.76
N GLN A 577 10.22 -24.02 -20.70
CA GLN A 577 9.39 -23.73 -21.88
C GLN A 577 10.36 -23.29 -22.98
N ASP A 578 10.39 -24.01 -24.09
CA ASP A 578 11.26 -23.72 -25.23
C ASP A 578 10.88 -22.34 -25.82
N PRO A 579 11.79 -21.34 -25.85
CA PRO A 579 11.52 -20.02 -26.43
C PRO A 579 11.12 -20.06 -27.92
N ASP A 580 11.45 -21.16 -28.61
CA ASP A 580 11.11 -21.37 -30.02
C ASP A 580 9.80 -22.13 -30.22
N ALA A 581 9.20 -22.71 -29.17
CA ALA A 581 7.89 -23.40 -29.25
C ALA A 581 6.72 -22.47 -29.61
N TYR A 582 6.87 -21.16 -29.45
CA TYR A 582 5.92 -20.13 -29.88
C TYR A 582 6.23 -19.54 -31.28
N LYS A 583 7.24 -20.06 -31.98
CA LYS A 583 7.68 -19.58 -33.31
C LYS A 583 7.39 -20.58 -34.45
N ALA A 584 6.67 -21.66 -34.17
CA ALA A 584 6.31 -22.73 -35.11
C ALA A 584 4.93 -22.51 -35.76
#